data_AF-A0A9P7RZU1-F1
#
_entry.id   AF-A0A9P7RZU1-F1
#
_cell.length_a   1.000
_cell.length_b   1.000
_cell.length_c   1.000
_cell.angle_alpha   90.00
_cell.angle_beta   90.00
_cell.angle_gamma   90.00
#
_symmetry.space_group_name_H-M   'P 1'
#
loop_
_entity.id
_entity.type
_entity.pdbx_description
1 polymer ?
#
loop_
_entity_poly.entity_id
_entity_poly.type
_entity_poly.pdbx_seq_one_letter_code
_entity_poly.pdbx_strand_id
1 'polypeptide(L)'
;MFEPVRWAAKYGWRSFSPLEVHVSFLFWVEIGKRMGIKDIPNSVEEFQHWEKDYEDNYMVPARTNVETGMWTVDGFFLVPEAFGIKNLFRKGFFTITEDRIRVAMMQPEQPKWIFTLFDSALRFMACYARYLRLPATSAYYSQVQAKLPQFTDGDEPVMTPCFFMSKPWYKPKSSYLWDWLMVKIGIHDSMPGSALRSEGYRLDTIGPSKYERDGQEEIFQMAEKMLGCPIEGAWRTPLEELDRLNSKKIKH
;
A
#
# COMPACT_ATOMS: atom_id res chain seq x y z
N MET A 1 -7.46 -2.97 -12.02
CA MET A 1 -6.74 -1.66 -12.15
C MET A 1 -7.72 -0.49 -12.17
N PHE A 2 -8.95 -0.69 -12.65
CA PHE A 2 -9.94 0.36 -12.80
C PHE A 2 -10.70 0.70 -11.51
N GLU A 3 -10.55 -0.08 -10.44
CA GLU A 3 -11.18 0.19 -9.14
C GLU A 3 -10.95 1.61 -8.60
N PRO A 4 -9.71 2.15 -8.52
CA PRO A 4 -9.50 3.54 -8.13
C PRO A 4 -10.21 4.55 -9.03
N VAL A 5 -10.36 4.27 -10.33
CA VAL A 5 -11.07 5.15 -11.28
C VAL A 5 -12.58 5.16 -10.96
N ARG A 6 -13.18 3.98 -10.74
CA ARG A 6 -14.59 3.83 -10.34
C ARG A 6 -14.85 4.52 -8.99
N TRP A 7 -13.96 4.32 -8.03
CA TRP A 7 -14.03 4.96 -6.71
C TRP A 7 -13.88 6.47 -6.77
N ALA A 8 -12.95 6.99 -7.57
CA ALA A 8 -12.77 8.44 -7.73
C ALA A 8 -14.01 9.09 -8.36
N ALA A 9 -14.63 8.44 -9.33
CA ALA A 9 -15.88 8.92 -9.94
C ALA A 9 -17.03 8.98 -8.90
N LYS A 10 -17.17 7.95 -8.06
CA LYS A 10 -18.28 7.83 -7.10
C LYS A 10 -18.07 8.65 -5.82
N TYR A 11 -16.88 8.58 -5.24
CA TYR A 11 -16.56 9.09 -3.90
C TYR A 11 -15.36 10.04 -3.85
N GLY A 12 -14.65 10.21 -4.97
CA GLY A 12 -13.51 11.13 -5.05
C GLY A 12 -13.94 12.60 -5.14
N TRP A 13 -12.98 13.50 -4.98
CA TRP A 13 -13.19 14.93 -5.20
C TRP A 13 -13.46 15.26 -6.69
N ARG A 14 -12.92 14.46 -7.62
CA ARG A 14 -13.29 14.51 -9.04
C ARG A 14 -13.09 13.15 -9.69
N SER A 15 -13.72 12.95 -10.84
CA SER A 15 -13.42 11.84 -11.74
C SER A 15 -12.06 12.03 -12.42
N PHE A 16 -11.47 10.91 -12.84
CA PHE A 16 -10.27 10.93 -13.66
C PHE A 16 -10.62 11.41 -15.07
N SER A 17 -9.75 12.22 -15.67
CA SER A 17 -9.83 12.57 -17.08
C SER A 17 -9.49 11.35 -17.95
N PRO A 18 -9.91 11.33 -19.23
CA PRO A 18 -9.55 10.24 -20.15
C PRO A 18 -8.03 10.02 -20.25
N LEU A 19 -7.25 11.11 -20.21
CA LEU A 19 -5.79 11.06 -20.21
C LEU A 19 -5.24 10.36 -18.97
N GLU A 20 -5.75 10.68 -17.77
CA GLU A 20 -5.29 10.05 -16.53
C GLU A 20 -5.60 8.56 -16.47
N VAL A 21 -6.77 8.16 -17.00
CA VAL A 21 -7.13 6.74 -17.14
C VAL A 21 -6.14 6.05 -18.07
N HIS A 22 -5.83 6.66 -19.22
CA HIS A 22 -4.89 6.11 -20.19
C HIS A 22 -3.45 6.02 -19.64
N VAL A 23 -2.99 7.05 -18.92
CA VAL A 23 -1.66 7.05 -18.28
C VAL A 23 -1.56 5.97 -17.19
N SER A 24 -2.61 5.81 -16.38
CA SER A 24 -2.67 4.73 -15.39
C SER A 24 -2.61 3.37 -16.08
N PHE A 25 -3.28 3.20 -17.22
CA PHE A 25 -3.23 1.97 -18.02
C PHE A 25 -1.81 1.68 -18.49
N LEU A 26 -1.14 2.65 -19.13
CA LEU A 26 0.24 2.49 -19.59
C LEU A 26 1.20 2.15 -18.44
N PHE A 27 1.01 2.78 -17.28
CA PHE A 27 1.78 2.49 -16.08
C PHE A 27 1.66 1.02 -15.65
N TRP A 28 0.43 0.49 -15.58
CA TRP A 28 0.21 -0.91 -15.22
C TRP A 28 0.65 -1.91 -16.30
N VAL A 29 0.52 -1.55 -17.58
CA VAL A 29 1.05 -2.36 -18.69
C VAL A 29 2.57 -2.47 -18.59
N GLU A 30 3.26 -1.37 -18.32
CA GLU A 30 4.72 -1.36 -18.17
C GLU A 30 5.18 -2.19 -16.97
N ILE A 31 4.46 -2.11 -15.84
CA ILE A 31 4.69 -3.00 -14.68
C ILE A 31 4.54 -4.46 -15.09
N GLY A 32 3.43 -4.81 -15.76
CA GLY A 32 3.18 -6.18 -16.19
C GLY A 32 4.26 -6.72 -17.13
N LYS A 33 4.70 -5.91 -18.10
CA LYS A 33 5.81 -6.26 -19.00
C LYS A 33 7.10 -6.52 -18.24
N ARG A 34 7.44 -5.68 -17.25
CA ARG A 34 8.64 -5.86 -16.41
C ARG A 34 8.55 -7.07 -15.49
N MET A 35 7.34 -7.46 -15.08
CA MET A 35 7.07 -8.69 -14.36
C MET A 35 7.09 -9.95 -15.26
N GLY A 36 7.29 -9.79 -16.57
CA GLY A 36 7.30 -10.90 -17.53
C GLY A 36 5.91 -11.44 -17.88
N ILE A 37 4.84 -10.70 -17.56
CA ILE A 37 3.47 -11.06 -17.94
C ILE A 37 3.32 -10.89 -19.45
N LYS A 38 2.77 -11.92 -20.10
CA LYS A 38 2.53 -11.99 -21.54
C LYS A 38 1.08 -11.65 -21.85
N ASP A 39 0.81 -11.37 -23.13
CA ASP A 39 -0.54 -11.22 -23.68
C ASP A 39 -1.38 -10.15 -22.96
N ILE A 40 -0.73 -9.05 -22.56
CA ILE A 40 -1.40 -7.91 -21.94
C ILE A 40 -2.21 -7.16 -23.02
N PRO A 41 -3.51 -6.86 -22.79
CA PRO A 41 -4.34 -6.09 -23.72
C PRO A 41 -3.72 -4.75 -24.13
N ASN A 42 -3.97 -4.32 -25.38
CA ASN A 42 -3.30 -3.15 -25.97
C ASN A 42 -4.10 -1.85 -25.83
N SER A 43 -5.37 -1.95 -25.43
CA SER A 43 -6.24 -0.80 -25.19
C SER A 43 -6.92 -0.87 -23.82
N VAL A 44 -7.41 0.29 -23.38
CA VAL A 44 -8.16 0.40 -22.11
C VAL A 44 -9.43 -0.45 -22.17
N GLU A 45 -10.11 -0.42 -23.31
CA GLU A 45 -11.38 -1.12 -23.56
C GLU A 45 -11.18 -2.65 -23.56
N GLU A 46 -10.16 -3.14 -24.26
CA GLU A 46 -9.81 -4.57 -24.24
C GLU A 46 -9.44 -5.02 -22.82
N PHE A 47 -8.70 -4.20 -22.07
CA PHE A 47 -8.34 -4.54 -20.70
C PHE A 47 -9.57 -4.59 -19.78
N GLN A 48 -10.52 -3.67 -19.94
CA GLN A 48 -11.77 -3.70 -19.17
C GLN A 48 -12.61 -4.95 -19.48
N HIS A 49 -12.69 -5.33 -20.76
CA HIS A 49 -13.38 -6.56 -21.14
C HIS A 49 -12.68 -7.79 -20.56
N TRP A 50 -11.36 -7.85 -20.67
CA TRP A 50 -10.55 -8.92 -20.09
C TRP A 50 -10.68 -8.98 -18.56
N GLU A 51 -10.66 -7.85 -17.85
CA GLU A 51 -10.85 -7.77 -16.39
C GLU A 51 -12.21 -8.37 -16.03
N LYS A 52 -13.28 -7.93 -16.70
CA LYS A 52 -14.62 -8.44 -16.45
C LYS A 52 -14.74 -9.94 -16.70
N ASP A 53 -14.24 -10.42 -17.84
CA ASP A 53 -14.29 -11.82 -18.22
C ASP A 53 -13.48 -12.67 -17.23
N TYR A 54 -12.31 -12.19 -16.82
CA TYR A 54 -11.48 -12.86 -15.83
C TYR A 54 -12.23 -12.97 -14.50
N GLU A 55 -12.78 -11.88 -14.01
CA GLU A 55 -13.47 -11.88 -12.74
C GLU A 55 -14.75 -12.72 -12.77
N ASP A 56 -15.50 -12.74 -13.89
CA ASP A 56 -16.70 -13.57 -14.04
C ASP A 56 -16.39 -15.08 -14.06
N ASN A 57 -15.23 -15.48 -14.60
CA ASN A 57 -14.83 -16.88 -14.69
C ASN A 57 -14.00 -17.38 -13.50
N TYR A 58 -13.23 -16.51 -12.85
CA TYR A 58 -12.22 -16.90 -11.87
C TYR A 58 -12.41 -16.29 -10.47
N MET A 59 -13.24 -15.26 -10.28
CA MET A 59 -13.55 -14.70 -8.96
C MET A 59 -14.62 -15.53 -8.24
N VAL A 60 -14.29 -16.78 -7.96
CA VAL A 60 -15.21 -17.79 -7.41
C VAL A 60 -15.05 -17.97 -5.88
N PRO A 61 -16.09 -18.47 -5.18
CA PRO A 61 -16.01 -18.79 -3.76
C PRO A 61 -14.91 -19.82 -3.45
N ALA A 62 -14.01 -19.49 -2.53
CA ALA A 62 -12.99 -20.41 -2.04
C ALA A 62 -12.70 -20.18 -0.56
N ARG A 63 -12.44 -21.26 0.19
CA ARG A 63 -12.11 -21.17 1.62
C ARG A 63 -10.83 -20.36 1.88
N THR A 64 -9.84 -20.49 1.01
CA THR A 64 -8.59 -19.71 1.06
C THR A 64 -8.86 -18.20 0.97
N ASN A 65 -9.87 -17.77 0.21
CA ASN A 65 -10.25 -16.36 0.11
C ASN A 65 -10.79 -15.83 1.45
N VAL A 66 -11.53 -16.66 2.19
CA VAL A 66 -12.03 -16.32 3.53
C VAL A 66 -10.85 -16.11 4.47
N GLU A 67 -9.93 -17.06 4.52
CA GLU A 67 -8.79 -17.02 5.44
C GLU A 67 -7.91 -15.80 5.15
N THR A 68 -7.43 -15.63 3.92
CA THR A 68 -6.58 -14.49 3.55
C THR A 68 -7.32 -13.16 3.62
N GLY A 69 -8.55 -13.09 3.12
CA GLY A 69 -9.35 -11.86 3.08
C GLY A 69 -9.66 -11.32 4.46
N MET A 70 -10.01 -12.18 5.42
CA MET A 70 -10.31 -11.77 6.78
C MET A 70 -9.07 -11.22 7.51
N TRP A 71 -7.88 -11.79 7.28
CA TRP A 71 -6.63 -11.20 7.80
C TRP A 71 -6.39 -9.80 7.26
N THR A 72 -6.66 -9.58 5.96
CA THR A 72 -6.57 -8.25 5.36
C THR A 72 -7.57 -7.28 5.97
N VAL A 73 -8.85 -7.66 6.07
CA VAL A 73 -9.89 -6.79 6.65
C VAL A 73 -9.55 -6.43 8.10
N ASP A 74 -9.07 -7.40 8.88
CA ASP A 74 -8.70 -7.19 10.27
C ASP A 74 -7.45 -6.32 10.44
N GLY A 75 -6.50 -6.39 9.51
CA GLY A 75 -5.30 -5.56 9.50
C GLY A 75 -5.49 -4.17 8.88
N PHE A 76 -6.51 -3.98 8.05
CA PHE A 76 -6.72 -2.73 7.30
C PHE A 76 -7.28 -1.60 8.16
N PHE A 77 -8.09 -1.93 9.16
CA PHE A 77 -8.78 -0.94 9.98
C PHE A 77 -8.14 -0.81 11.36
N LEU A 78 -7.59 0.39 11.64
CA LEU A 78 -7.12 0.84 12.96
C LEU A 78 -8.31 1.17 13.88
N VAL A 79 -9.29 0.27 13.92
CA VAL A 79 -10.57 0.50 14.59
C VAL A 79 -10.56 -0.25 15.91
N PRO A 80 -10.73 0.45 17.04
CA PRO A 80 -10.81 -0.18 18.35
C PRO A 80 -11.89 -1.27 18.38
N GLU A 81 -11.62 -2.37 19.09
CA GLU A 81 -12.62 -3.41 19.34
C GLU A 81 -13.75 -2.94 20.25
N ALA A 82 -13.53 -1.82 20.94
CA ALA A 82 -14.50 -1.20 21.83
C ALA A 82 -15.83 -0.89 21.12
N PHE A 83 -16.93 -1.10 21.84
CA PHE A 83 -18.30 -0.76 21.42
C PHE A 83 -18.77 -1.40 20.09
N GLY A 84 -18.13 -2.47 19.63
CA GLY A 84 -18.53 -3.17 18.40
C GLY A 84 -18.22 -2.40 17.11
N ILE A 85 -17.45 -1.31 17.19
CA ILE A 85 -17.12 -0.44 16.05
C ILE A 85 -16.39 -1.26 14.97
N LYS A 86 -15.41 -2.09 15.37
CA LYS A 86 -14.71 -3.00 14.44
C LYS A 86 -15.64 -3.88 13.62
N ASN A 87 -16.70 -4.42 14.23
CA ASN A 87 -17.68 -5.23 13.51
C ASN A 87 -18.51 -4.39 12.53
N LEU A 88 -18.90 -3.17 12.90
CA LEU A 88 -19.58 -2.25 11.98
C LEU A 88 -18.70 -1.91 10.77
N PHE A 89 -17.41 -1.66 10.97
CA PHE A 89 -16.46 -1.41 9.87
C PHE A 89 -16.21 -2.64 9.01
N ARG A 90 -16.10 -3.85 9.59
CA ARG A 90 -16.03 -5.10 8.82
C ARG A 90 -17.24 -5.25 7.89
N LYS A 91 -18.45 -5.04 8.41
CA LYS A 91 -19.67 -5.05 7.61
C LYS A 91 -19.67 -3.94 6.56
N GLY A 92 -19.23 -2.74 6.94
CA GLY A 92 -19.05 -1.60 6.04
C GLY A 92 -18.12 -1.89 4.87
N PHE A 93 -16.97 -2.51 5.14
CA PHE A 93 -16.01 -2.92 4.09
C PHE A 93 -16.70 -3.77 3.03
N PHE A 94 -17.42 -4.81 3.43
CA PHE A 94 -18.15 -5.69 2.51
C PHE A 94 -19.32 -5.01 1.80
N THR A 95 -19.85 -3.90 2.31
CA THR A 95 -20.87 -3.11 1.59
C THR A 95 -20.29 -2.19 0.52
N ILE A 96 -19.05 -1.72 0.69
CA ILE A 96 -18.45 -0.77 -0.26
C ILE A 96 -17.67 -1.51 -1.36
N THR A 97 -17.18 -2.72 -1.08
CA THR A 97 -16.64 -3.62 -2.11
C THR A 97 -17.74 -4.15 -3.03
N GLU A 98 -17.38 -4.54 -4.25
CA GLU A 98 -18.29 -5.19 -5.19
C GLU A 98 -18.88 -6.49 -4.60
N ASP A 99 -20.15 -6.77 -4.93
CA ASP A 99 -20.86 -7.96 -4.44
C ASP A 99 -20.14 -9.27 -4.78
N ARG A 100 -19.48 -9.32 -5.94
CA ARG A 100 -18.73 -10.50 -6.36
C ARG A 100 -17.55 -10.80 -5.44
N ILE A 101 -16.85 -9.79 -4.93
CA ILE A 101 -15.77 -9.97 -3.94
C ILE A 101 -16.35 -10.53 -2.63
N ARG A 102 -17.48 -10.00 -2.18
CA ARG A 102 -18.19 -10.49 -0.98
C ARG A 102 -18.58 -11.97 -1.14
N VAL A 103 -19.13 -12.34 -2.29
CA VAL A 103 -19.51 -13.73 -2.63
C VAL A 103 -18.27 -14.64 -2.71
N ALA A 104 -17.20 -14.19 -3.37
CA ALA A 104 -15.94 -14.94 -3.49
C ALA A 104 -15.25 -15.16 -2.14
N MET A 105 -15.43 -14.24 -1.18
CA MET A 105 -15.00 -14.36 0.22
C MET A 105 -16.02 -15.09 1.11
N MET A 106 -17.07 -15.68 0.53
CA MET A 106 -18.14 -16.42 1.23
C MET A 106 -18.78 -15.63 2.37
N GLN A 107 -18.85 -14.30 2.24
CA GLN A 107 -19.41 -13.44 3.27
C GLN A 107 -20.92 -13.28 3.08
N PRO A 108 -21.68 -13.24 4.19
CA PRO A 108 -23.12 -13.04 4.11
C PRO A 108 -23.45 -11.68 3.49
N GLU A 109 -24.61 -11.61 2.86
CA GLU A 109 -25.16 -10.32 2.40
C GLU A 109 -25.32 -9.38 3.59
N GLN A 110 -24.86 -8.14 3.42
CA GLN A 110 -24.91 -7.15 4.49
C GLN A 110 -26.28 -6.45 4.49
N PRO A 111 -26.82 -6.07 5.66
CA PRO A 111 -28.07 -5.34 5.74
C PRO A 111 -28.06 -4.06 4.90
N LYS A 112 -29.11 -3.82 4.13
CA LYS A 112 -29.24 -2.67 3.22
C LYS A 112 -29.04 -1.32 3.91
N TRP A 113 -29.41 -1.19 5.19
CA TRP A 113 -29.20 0.05 5.94
C TRP A 113 -27.72 0.38 6.15
N ILE A 114 -26.84 -0.63 6.28
CA ILE A 114 -25.39 -0.43 6.40
C ILE A 114 -24.85 0.10 5.07
N PHE A 115 -25.28 -0.49 3.95
CA PHE A 115 -24.93 0.01 2.62
C PHE A 115 -25.34 1.48 2.46
N THR A 116 -26.59 1.82 2.77
CA THR A 116 -27.07 3.21 2.69
C THR A 116 -26.28 4.14 3.60
N LEU A 117 -25.94 3.71 4.83
CA LEU A 117 -25.15 4.50 5.77
C LEU A 117 -23.75 4.81 5.20
N PHE A 118 -23.01 3.79 4.77
CA PHE A 118 -21.64 3.98 4.27
C PHE A 118 -21.61 4.70 2.92
N ASP A 119 -22.52 4.36 1.99
CA ASP A 119 -22.62 5.05 0.69
C ASP A 119 -22.98 6.53 0.88
N SER A 120 -23.93 6.85 1.77
CA SER A 120 -24.31 8.23 2.08
C SER A 120 -23.18 8.98 2.78
N ALA A 121 -22.48 8.35 3.73
CA ALA A 121 -21.34 8.96 4.40
C ALA A 121 -20.20 9.29 3.42
N LEU A 122 -19.85 8.35 2.53
CA LEU A 122 -18.81 8.58 1.52
C LEU A 122 -19.22 9.64 0.51
N ARG A 123 -20.48 9.68 0.07
CA ARG A 123 -21.01 10.75 -0.79
C ARG A 123 -21.00 12.10 -0.09
N PHE A 124 -21.38 12.14 1.18
CA PHE A 124 -21.30 13.37 1.97
C PHE A 124 -19.86 13.86 2.08
N MET A 125 -18.91 12.97 2.37
CA MET A 125 -17.48 13.29 2.40
C MET A 125 -16.97 13.77 1.04
N ALA A 126 -17.44 13.18 -0.06
CA ALA A 126 -17.12 13.62 -1.41
C ALA A 126 -17.67 15.03 -1.69
N CYS A 127 -18.94 15.29 -1.34
CA CYS A 127 -19.54 16.62 -1.47
C CYS A 127 -18.81 17.67 -0.62
N TYR A 128 -18.48 17.33 0.63
CA TYR A 128 -17.69 18.19 1.50
C TYR A 128 -16.33 18.50 0.88
N ALA A 129 -15.62 17.49 0.38
CA ALA A 129 -14.32 17.66 -0.27
C ALA A 129 -14.41 18.48 -1.57
N ARG A 130 -15.51 18.35 -2.33
CA ARG A 130 -15.75 19.06 -3.60
C ARG A 130 -16.07 20.54 -3.42
N TYR A 131 -16.93 20.86 -2.45
CA TYR A 131 -17.55 22.18 -2.36
C TYR A 131 -17.09 23.00 -1.16
N LEU A 132 -16.59 22.36 -0.10
CA LEU A 132 -16.28 23.03 1.17
C LEU A 132 -14.79 23.04 1.52
N ARG A 133 -13.96 22.24 0.84
CA ARG A 133 -12.50 22.30 1.00
C ARG A 133 -11.90 23.27 0.00
N LEU A 134 -10.97 24.09 0.48
CA LEU A 134 -10.10 24.88 -0.38
C LEU A 134 -9.14 23.96 -1.16
N PRO A 135 -8.63 24.39 -2.32
CA PRO A 135 -7.61 23.65 -3.06
C PRO A 135 -6.46 23.27 -2.13
N ALA A 136 -6.05 22.00 -2.16
CA ALA A 136 -4.93 21.54 -1.35
C ALA A 136 -3.65 22.27 -1.80
N THR A 137 -3.18 23.21 -0.98
CA THR A 137 -1.96 23.99 -1.24
C THR A 137 -0.68 23.25 -0.87
N SER A 138 -0.80 22.11 -0.20
CA SER A 138 0.33 21.34 0.28
C SER A 138 0.40 19.96 -0.37
N ALA A 139 1.60 19.61 -0.83
CA ALA A 139 1.98 18.27 -1.24
C ALA A 139 1.94 17.24 -0.09
N TYR A 140 1.47 17.62 1.11
CA TYR A 140 1.32 16.74 2.27
C TYR A 140 0.46 15.49 2.01
N TYR A 141 -0.43 15.53 1.02
CA TYR A 141 -1.23 14.37 0.59
C TYR A 141 -0.60 13.57 -0.55
N SER A 142 0.59 13.95 -1.02
CA SER A 142 1.33 13.16 -2.00
C SER A 142 1.85 11.90 -1.32
N GLN A 143 1.48 10.74 -1.87
CA GLN A 143 2.05 9.46 -1.46
C GLN A 143 3.56 9.40 -1.75
N VAL A 144 4.06 10.28 -2.61
CA VAL A 144 5.48 10.38 -2.99
C VAL A 144 6.06 11.67 -2.44
N GLN A 145 7.13 11.58 -1.65
CA GLN A 145 7.92 12.74 -1.26
C GLN A 145 8.68 13.24 -2.48
N ALA A 146 8.35 14.46 -2.94
CA ALA A 146 9.05 15.09 -4.05
C ALA A 146 10.46 15.56 -3.67
N LYS A 147 10.75 15.71 -2.36
CA LYS A 147 12.08 16.07 -1.87
C LYS A 147 12.91 14.81 -1.72
N LEU A 148 14.10 14.82 -2.32
CA LEU A 148 15.09 13.78 -2.08
C LEU A 148 15.50 13.79 -0.60
N PRO A 149 15.75 12.62 0.00
CA PRO A 149 16.28 12.56 1.35
C PRO A 149 17.61 13.32 1.41
N GLN A 150 17.84 14.00 2.53
CA GLN A 150 19.11 14.69 2.79
C GLN A 150 19.96 13.76 3.68
N PHE A 151 21.18 13.47 3.25
CA PHE A 151 22.14 12.65 3.98
C PHE A 151 23.44 13.43 4.13
N THR A 152 24.15 13.21 5.24
CA THR A 152 25.49 13.75 5.49
C THR A 152 26.50 12.81 4.84
N ASP A 153 27.56 13.35 4.24
CA ASP A 153 28.62 12.52 3.65
C ASP A 153 29.22 11.58 4.71
N GLY A 154 28.99 10.27 4.52
CA GLY A 154 29.45 9.21 5.43
C GLY A 154 28.34 8.46 6.18
N ASP A 155 27.12 9.00 6.25
CA ASP A 155 25.96 8.31 6.81
C ASP A 155 25.24 7.47 5.75
N GLU A 156 24.70 6.31 6.14
CA GLU A 156 23.87 5.51 5.24
C GLU A 156 22.57 6.26 4.90
N PRO A 157 22.19 6.36 3.62
CA PRO A 157 20.98 7.06 3.23
C PRO A 157 19.76 6.19 3.57
N VAL A 158 18.93 6.67 4.50
CA VAL A 158 17.72 5.97 4.96
C VAL A 158 16.45 6.74 4.57
N MET A 159 15.40 5.98 4.27
CA MET A 159 14.07 6.50 3.96
C MET A 159 13.08 6.19 5.09
N THR A 160 12.07 7.05 5.24
CA THR A 160 10.94 6.82 6.14
C THR A 160 9.62 6.95 5.38
N PRO A 161 8.62 6.09 5.66
CA PRO A 161 7.30 6.18 5.03
C PRO A 161 6.61 7.53 5.31
N CYS A 162 5.75 7.95 4.38
CA CYS A 162 4.93 9.17 4.53
C CYS A 162 3.79 8.99 5.53
N PHE A 163 3.35 7.75 5.74
CA PHE A 163 2.28 7.38 6.66
C PHE A 163 2.60 6.03 7.31
N PHE A 164 2.04 5.80 8.50
CA PHE A 164 2.30 4.59 9.29
C PHE A 164 1.03 3.77 9.43
N MET A 165 1.15 2.46 9.21
CA MET A 165 0.08 1.49 9.44
C MET A 165 0.00 1.10 10.93
N SER A 166 -0.87 0.14 11.27
CA SER A 166 -1.07 -0.35 12.65
C SER A 166 0.23 -0.68 13.36
N LYS A 167 1.14 -1.36 12.65
CA LYS A 167 2.52 -1.53 13.10
C LYS A 167 3.36 -0.41 12.48
N PRO A 168 3.91 0.50 13.29
CA PRO A 168 4.64 1.65 12.77
C PRO A 168 6.08 1.26 12.35
N TRP A 169 6.18 0.41 11.32
CA TRP A 169 7.45 0.07 10.70
C TRP A 169 8.13 1.32 10.16
N TYR A 170 9.43 1.44 10.43
CA TYR A 170 10.27 2.53 9.94
C TYR A 170 9.86 3.92 10.44
N LYS A 171 9.08 3.97 11.52
CA LYS A 171 8.72 5.23 12.16
C LYS A 171 9.86 5.74 13.03
N PRO A 172 10.38 6.95 12.79
CA PRO A 172 11.39 7.54 13.64
C PRO A 172 10.83 7.72 15.06
N LYS A 173 11.70 7.55 16.06
CA LYS A 173 11.33 7.80 17.45
C LYS A 173 10.91 9.27 17.59
N SER A 174 9.63 9.49 17.84
CA SER A 174 9.05 10.82 18.00
C SER A 174 8.80 11.13 19.48
N SER A 175 8.03 12.18 19.75
CA SER A 175 7.54 12.50 21.08
C SER A 175 6.79 11.30 21.66
N TYR A 176 7.37 10.73 22.71
CA TYR A 176 6.88 9.54 23.40
C TYR A 176 5.40 9.63 23.79
N LEU A 177 4.89 10.84 24.06
CA LEU A 177 3.51 11.06 24.50
C LEU A 177 2.48 10.78 23.39
N TRP A 178 2.71 11.26 22.16
CA TRP A 178 1.78 11.04 21.05
C TRP A 178 1.74 9.58 20.62
N ASP A 179 2.91 8.95 20.54
CA ASP A 179 3.00 7.54 20.19
C ASP A 179 2.36 6.65 21.27
N TRP A 180 2.59 6.97 22.54
CA TRP A 180 1.94 6.29 23.66
C TRP A 180 0.42 6.42 23.59
N LEU A 181 -0.10 7.62 23.29
CA LEU A 181 -1.53 7.84 23.14
C LEU A 181 -2.10 6.99 22.00
N MET A 182 -1.46 6.98 20.82
CA MET A 182 -1.90 6.19 19.67
C MET A 182 -1.94 4.70 19.97
N VAL A 183 -0.99 4.18 20.74
CA VAL A 183 -1.01 2.79 21.24
C VAL A 183 -2.17 2.58 22.21
N LYS A 184 -2.37 3.51 23.16
CA LYS A 184 -3.41 3.40 24.19
C LYS A 184 -4.82 3.36 23.60
N ILE A 185 -5.07 4.12 22.52
CA ILE A 185 -6.36 4.15 21.82
C ILE A 185 -6.48 3.05 20.75
N GLY A 186 -5.49 2.17 20.60
CA GLY A 186 -5.54 1.02 19.69
C GLY A 186 -5.32 1.35 18.21
N ILE A 187 -4.77 2.53 17.90
CA ILE A 187 -4.40 2.90 16.52
C ILE A 187 -3.07 2.27 16.13
N HIS A 188 -2.11 2.23 17.05
CA HIS A 188 -0.86 1.48 16.87
C HIS A 188 -0.82 0.25 17.77
N ASP A 189 -0.30 -0.86 17.26
CA ASP A 189 -0.12 -2.09 18.02
C ASP A 189 1.04 -1.97 19.03
N SER A 190 2.07 -1.20 18.67
CA SER A 190 3.27 -1.05 19.50
C SER A 190 3.96 0.31 19.30
N MET A 191 4.77 0.70 20.28
CA MET A 191 5.60 1.90 20.20
C MET A 191 6.68 1.74 19.11
N PRO A 192 7.04 2.83 18.41
CA PRO A 192 8.17 2.79 17.49
C PRO A 192 9.46 2.47 18.25
N GLY A 193 10.25 1.55 17.72
CA GLY A 193 11.46 1.07 18.36
C GLY A 193 12.37 0.32 17.38
N SER A 194 13.50 -0.17 17.89
CA SER A 194 14.47 -0.91 17.09
C SER A 194 13.89 -2.18 16.46
N ALA A 195 12.98 -2.86 17.17
CA ALA A 195 12.26 -4.03 16.66
C ALA A 195 11.42 -3.72 15.39
N LEU A 196 10.99 -2.47 15.22
CA LEU A 196 10.25 -2.00 14.05
C LEU A 196 11.11 -1.14 13.12
N ARG A 197 12.44 -1.22 13.25
CA ARG A 197 13.41 -0.49 12.41
C ARG A 197 13.16 1.01 12.40
N SER A 198 13.01 1.63 13.57
CA SER A 198 12.78 3.09 13.69
C SER A 198 13.85 3.98 13.06
N GLU A 199 14.99 3.41 12.67
CA GLU A 199 16.09 4.09 11.95
C GLU A 199 15.74 4.37 10.48
N GLY A 200 14.69 3.75 9.95
CA GLY A 200 14.30 3.85 8.54
C GLY A 200 14.63 2.57 7.77
N TYR A 201 14.51 2.65 6.46
CA TYR A 201 14.84 1.54 5.56
C TYR A 201 15.54 2.03 4.31
N ARG A 202 16.22 1.09 3.64
CA ARG A 202 16.63 1.24 2.26
C ARG A 202 15.83 0.30 1.38
N LEU A 203 15.76 0.60 0.09
CA LEU A 203 15.01 -0.22 -0.86
C LEU A 203 15.61 -1.62 -1.01
N ASP A 204 16.93 -1.75 -0.89
CA ASP A 204 17.66 -3.02 -0.95
C ASP A 204 17.55 -3.84 0.35
N THR A 205 17.17 -3.22 1.47
CA THR A 205 17.05 -3.91 2.77
C THR A 205 15.61 -4.15 3.19
N ILE A 206 14.62 -3.78 2.38
CA ILE A 206 13.21 -3.91 2.75
C ILE A 206 12.77 -5.39 2.68
N GLY A 207 12.19 -5.89 3.77
CA GLY A 207 11.63 -7.25 3.80
C GLY A 207 11.74 -7.92 5.15
N PRO A 208 11.48 -9.23 5.22
CA PRO A 208 11.67 -10.00 6.44
C PRO A 208 13.12 -9.96 6.90
N SER A 209 13.38 -9.79 8.20
CA SER A 209 14.75 -9.67 8.73
C SER A 209 15.70 -10.82 8.38
N LYS A 210 15.15 -12.00 8.09
CA LYS A 210 15.94 -13.15 7.61
C LYS A 210 16.58 -12.92 6.23
N TYR A 211 15.95 -12.14 5.36
CA TYR A 211 16.32 -11.93 3.96
C TYR A 211 16.82 -10.50 3.66
N GLU A 212 17.03 -9.66 4.67
CA GLU A 212 17.46 -8.26 4.50
C GLU A 212 18.74 -8.08 3.66
N ARG A 213 19.57 -9.12 3.55
CA ARG A 213 20.86 -9.11 2.83
C ARG A 213 20.86 -9.98 1.58
N ASP A 214 19.74 -10.64 1.30
CA ASP A 214 19.63 -11.55 0.18
C ASP A 214 19.07 -10.79 -1.03
N GLY A 215 19.60 -11.05 -2.23
CA GLY A 215 19.10 -10.42 -3.47
C GLY A 215 19.47 -8.94 -3.66
N GLN A 216 20.28 -8.34 -2.79
CA GLN A 216 20.67 -6.92 -2.91
C GLN A 216 21.38 -6.64 -4.25
N GLU A 217 22.32 -7.51 -4.63
CA GLU A 217 23.04 -7.37 -5.89
C GLU A 217 22.09 -7.50 -7.11
N GLU A 218 21.11 -8.41 -7.04
CA GLU A 218 20.09 -8.55 -8.10
C GLU A 218 19.24 -7.27 -8.21
N ILE A 219 18.88 -6.67 -7.07
CA ILE A 219 18.15 -5.39 -7.04
C ILE A 219 18.95 -4.30 -7.74
N PHE A 220 20.24 -4.15 -7.45
CA PHE A 220 21.09 -3.15 -8.11
C PHE A 220 21.25 -3.44 -9.60
N GLN A 221 21.50 -4.68 -10.00
CA GLN A 221 21.60 -5.06 -11.42
C GLN A 221 20.30 -4.75 -12.19
N MET A 222 19.14 -5.04 -11.59
CA MET A 222 17.85 -4.71 -12.18
C MET A 222 17.64 -3.20 -12.26
N ALA A 223 18.00 -2.45 -11.22
CA ALA A 223 17.87 -1.01 -11.19
C ALA A 223 18.81 -0.32 -12.20
N GLU A 224 20.07 -0.75 -12.31
CA GLU A 224 21.03 -0.29 -13.32
C GLU A 224 20.53 -0.57 -14.74
N LYS A 225 19.97 -1.76 -14.97
CA LYS A 225 19.35 -2.11 -16.25
C LYS A 225 18.14 -1.23 -16.57
N MET A 226 17.33 -0.86 -15.57
CA MET A 226 16.18 0.04 -15.75
C MET A 226 16.60 1.49 -16.01
N LEU A 227 17.67 1.96 -15.38
CA LEU A 227 18.17 3.34 -15.52
C LEU A 227 19.10 3.51 -16.73
N GLY A 228 19.72 2.43 -17.20
CA GLY A 228 20.71 2.45 -18.28
C GLY A 228 22.08 3.00 -17.85
N CYS A 229 22.33 3.13 -16.55
CA CYS A 229 23.60 3.61 -15.98
C CYS A 229 23.93 2.85 -14.68
N PRO A 230 25.23 2.76 -14.31
CA PRO A 230 25.64 2.15 -13.05
C PRO A 230 25.15 3.00 -11.86
N ILE A 231 24.76 2.33 -10.78
CA ILE A 231 24.35 2.99 -9.52
C ILE A 231 25.57 2.96 -8.60
N GLU A 232 26.29 4.08 -8.59
CA GLU A 232 27.45 4.29 -7.73
C GLU A 232 27.09 5.18 -6.52
N GLY A 233 27.85 5.06 -5.44
CA GLY A 233 27.78 5.97 -4.30
C GLY A 233 27.00 5.45 -3.08
N ALA A 234 26.52 6.38 -2.25
CA ALA A 234 26.00 6.14 -0.90
C ALA A 234 24.83 5.13 -0.81
N TRP A 235 24.12 4.90 -1.92
CA TRP A 235 22.96 4.00 -1.98
C TRP A 235 23.31 2.53 -2.18
N ARG A 236 24.56 2.19 -2.48
CA ARG A 236 25.00 0.80 -2.68
C ARG A 236 25.92 0.39 -1.55
N THR A 237 25.60 -0.70 -0.86
CA THR A 237 26.48 -1.25 0.17
C THR A 237 27.69 -1.90 -0.51
N PRO A 238 28.94 -1.58 -0.11
CA PRO A 238 30.11 -2.21 -0.69
C PRO A 238 30.10 -3.74 -0.53
N LEU A 239 30.45 -4.47 -1.59
CA LEU A 239 30.46 -5.95 -1.60
C LEU A 239 31.34 -6.55 -0.48
N GLU A 240 32.47 -5.92 -0.17
CA GLU A 240 33.36 -6.35 0.92
C GLU A 240 32.69 -6.28 2.30
N GLU A 241 31.80 -5.31 2.50
CA GLU A 241 31.06 -5.14 3.74
C GLU A 241 29.92 -6.16 3.84
N LEU A 242 29.26 -6.45 2.73
CA LEU A 242 28.25 -7.52 2.64
C LEU A 242 28.84 -8.90 2.96
N ASP A 243 30.00 -9.23 2.43
CA ASP A 243 30.68 -10.50 2.69
C ASP A 243 31.14 -10.64 4.16
N ARG A 244 31.65 -9.56 4.75
CA ARG A 244 31.97 -9.51 6.20
C ARG A 244 30.73 -9.70 7.07
N LEU A 245 29.61 -9.10 6.68
CA LEU A 245 28.36 -9.18 7.42
C LEU A 245 27.70 -10.56 7.29
N ASN A 246 27.76 -11.17 6.11
CA ASN A 246 27.21 -12.51 5.85
C ASN A 246 28.05 -13.61 6.51
N SER A 247 29.37 -13.50 6.51
CA SER A 247 30.27 -14.45 7.21
C SER A 247 30.10 -14.47 8.74
N LYS A 248 29.67 -13.35 9.36
CA LYS A 248 29.30 -13.30 10.78
C LYS A 248 27.99 -14.05 11.09
N LYS A 249 27.06 -14.13 10.15
CA LYS A 249 25.75 -14.81 10.31
C LYS A 249 25.88 -16.34 10.29
N ILE A 250 26.92 -16.88 9.66
CA ILE A 250 27.20 -18.33 9.57
C ILE A 250 27.84 -18.88 10.87
N LYS A 251 28.33 -18.00 11.76
CA LYS A 251 29.02 -18.38 13.01
C LYS A 251 28.11 -18.44 14.25
N HIS A 252 26.80 -18.24 14.10
CA HIS A 252 25.79 -18.36 15.15
C HIS A 252 24.61 -19.20 14.66
#